data_AF-A0A7V5R8C8-F1
#
_entry.id   AF-A0A7V5R8C8-F1
#
_cell.length_a   1.000
_cell.length_b   1.000
_cell.length_c   1.000
_cell.angle_alpha   90.00
_cell.angle_beta   90.00
_cell.angle_gamma   90.00
#
_symmetry.space_group_name_H-M   'P 1'
#
loop_
_entity.id
_entity.type
_entity.pdbx_description
1 polymer ?
#
loop_
_entity_poly.entity_id
_entity_poly.type
_entity_poly.pdbx_seq_one_letter_code
_entity_poly.pdbx_strand_id
1 'polypeptide(L)'
;MIKRYTIEIVPDQDPENPRDGETNAAQIYIPEWSKYRHFADKGALENLLVEVVPSAQFQALSDEEKELVEEGTSALFRVAGEARAALALPLYLMDHGGIALSTGDFVDSWDSGQVGWVFVTSKRMKEVLVKEEFNKEGRKAASEAIRQEIATFNAYLCGDVWGWVLKSHIYSMESQEWILYDDCEESVWGYYDKEQAEKEAEEAMKSAMSREKQESVFKLKEAEEEYEMALKKAGIPGKVTKETVESLCWFHSTAERARKECEVLFNMAYGGKNDHTEA
;
A
#
# COMPACT_ATOMS: atom_id res chain seq x y z
N MET A 1 -14.02 8.47 27.62
CA MET A 1 -13.33 7.23 27.23
C MET A 1 -12.20 7.64 26.32
N ILE A 2 -10.95 7.44 26.74
CA ILE A 2 -9.77 7.79 25.94
C ILE A 2 -9.21 6.52 25.34
N LYS A 3 -8.92 6.58 24.04
CA LYS A 3 -8.36 5.47 23.29
C LYS A 3 -6.84 5.56 23.21
N ARG A 4 -6.19 4.40 23.25
CA ARG A 4 -4.81 4.20 22.81
C ARG A 4 -4.83 3.34 21.56
N TYR A 5 -3.93 3.62 20.64
CA TYR A 5 -3.84 2.87 19.38
C TYR A 5 -2.60 1.97 19.34
N THR A 6 -2.73 0.85 18.65
CA THR A 6 -1.63 -0.02 18.23
C THR A 6 -1.84 -0.39 16.78
N ILE A 7 -0.76 -0.59 16.03
CA ILE A 7 -0.84 -1.02 14.63
C ILE A 7 -0.14 -2.36 14.44
N GLU A 8 -0.69 -3.16 13.53
CA GLU A 8 -0.15 -4.45 13.15
C GLU A 8 0.03 -4.51 11.64
N ILE A 9 1.19 -4.97 11.18
CA ILE A 9 1.46 -5.25 9.77
C ILE A 9 1.22 -6.75 9.54
N VAL A 10 0.33 -7.08 8.62
CA VAL A 10 -0.17 -8.44 8.42
C VAL A 10 0.02 -8.83 6.95
N PRO A 11 0.49 -10.04 6.64
CA PRO A 11 0.52 -10.52 5.26
C PRO A 11 -0.91 -10.69 4.73
N ASP A 12 -1.18 -10.17 3.55
CA ASP A 12 -2.45 -10.32 2.86
C ASP A 12 -2.58 -11.76 2.35
N GLN A 13 -3.63 -12.45 2.81
CA GLN A 13 -3.87 -13.86 2.48
C GLN A 13 -4.74 -14.04 1.24
N ASP A 14 -5.38 -12.98 0.77
CA ASP A 14 -6.26 -13.00 -0.41
C ASP A 14 -6.02 -11.75 -1.28
N PRO A 15 -4.77 -11.49 -1.72
CA PRO A 15 -4.47 -10.31 -2.51
C PRO A 15 -5.08 -10.44 -3.92
N GLU A 16 -5.62 -9.35 -4.44
CA GLU A 16 -6.05 -9.28 -5.83
C GLU A 16 -4.84 -9.43 -6.77
N ASN A 17 -5.02 -10.14 -7.88
CA ASN A 17 -3.95 -10.26 -8.88
C ASN A 17 -3.72 -8.91 -9.58
N PRO A 18 -2.51 -8.31 -9.49
CA PRO A 18 -2.22 -7.00 -10.07
C PRO A 18 -2.24 -6.99 -11.61
N ARG A 19 -2.43 -8.15 -12.25
CA ARG A 19 -2.52 -8.33 -13.70
C ARG A 19 -3.95 -8.51 -14.22
N ASP A 20 -4.94 -8.67 -13.34
CA ASP A 20 -6.33 -8.86 -13.78
C ASP A 20 -7.00 -7.53 -14.21
N GLY A 21 -6.35 -6.38 -13.95
CA GLY A 21 -6.80 -5.06 -14.35
C GLY A 21 -6.33 -4.63 -15.75
N GLU A 22 -7.01 -3.63 -16.33
CA GLU A 22 -6.64 -3.07 -17.65
C GLU A 22 -5.67 -1.88 -17.59
N THR A 23 -5.25 -1.48 -16.38
CA THR A 23 -4.47 -0.26 -16.11
C THR A 23 -2.97 -0.43 -16.35
N ASN A 24 -2.48 -1.65 -16.50
CA ASN A 24 -1.07 -1.94 -16.74
C ASN A 24 -0.58 -1.36 -18.07
N ALA A 25 0.54 -0.64 -18.05
CA ALA A 25 1.19 -0.19 -19.26
C ALA A 25 1.91 -1.34 -19.96
N ALA A 26 2.49 -2.27 -19.20
CA ALA A 26 3.28 -3.35 -19.73
C ALA A 26 2.46 -4.61 -20.01
N GLN A 27 2.87 -5.31 -21.07
CA GLN A 27 2.32 -6.58 -21.48
C GLN A 27 3.39 -7.67 -21.39
N ILE A 28 3.02 -8.81 -20.80
CA ILE A 28 3.85 -10.00 -20.66
C ILE A 28 3.53 -10.94 -21.82
N TYR A 29 4.56 -11.28 -22.58
CA TYR A 29 4.53 -12.33 -23.57
C TYR A 29 5.43 -13.49 -23.12
N ILE A 30 4.85 -14.68 -23.05
CA ILE A 30 5.57 -15.94 -22.84
C ILE A 30 5.13 -16.88 -23.97
N PRO A 31 6.08 -17.54 -24.68
CA PRO A 31 5.72 -18.42 -25.80
C PRO A 31 4.78 -19.56 -25.40
N GLU A 32 3.89 -19.95 -26.32
CA GLU A 32 2.87 -20.98 -26.09
C GLU A 32 3.44 -22.36 -25.69
N TRP A 33 4.64 -22.68 -26.17
CA TRP A 33 5.33 -23.92 -25.81
C TRP A 33 5.90 -23.90 -24.38
N SER A 34 5.98 -22.73 -23.73
CA SER A 34 6.48 -22.61 -22.36
C SER A 34 5.44 -23.13 -21.35
N LYS A 35 5.91 -23.85 -20.32
CA LYS A 35 5.06 -24.26 -19.19
C LYS A 35 4.52 -23.06 -18.39
N TYR A 36 5.15 -21.89 -18.52
CA TYR A 36 4.79 -20.65 -17.81
C TYR A 36 3.85 -19.72 -18.60
N ARG A 37 3.32 -20.16 -19.76
CA ARG A 37 2.44 -19.33 -20.61
C ARG A 37 1.21 -18.77 -19.90
N HIS A 38 0.79 -19.36 -18.79
CA HIS A 38 -0.36 -18.90 -18.00
C HIS A 38 -0.11 -17.56 -17.29
N PHE A 39 1.15 -17.11 -17.20
CA PHE A 39 1.50 -15.75 -16.74
C PHE A 39 1.51 -14.71 -17.87
N ALA A 40 1.30 -15.12 -19.12
CA ALA A 40 1.23 -14.18 -20.24
C ALA A 40 -0.11 -13.45 -20.28
N ASP A 41 -0.09 -12.21 -20.76
CA ASP A 41 -1.32 -11.49 -21.05
C ASP A 41 -1.94 -12.00 -22.34
N LYS A 42 -3.27 -12.13 -22.31
CA LYS A 42 -4.05 -12.50 -23.50
C LYS A 42 -3.86 -11.45 -24.59
N GLY A 43 -3.58 -11.91 -25.80
CA GLY A 43 -3.45 -11.03 -26.96
C GLY A 43 -2.14 -10.24 -27.01
N ALA A 44 -1.16 -10.50 -26.12
CA ALA A 44 0.06 -9.70 -26.05
C ALA A 44 0.80 -9.66 -27.40
N LEU A 45 0.94 -10.81 -28.05
CA LEU A 45 1.62 -10.90 -29.33
C LEU A 45 0.88 -10.14 -30.43
N GLU A 46 -0.43 -10.31 -30.53
CA GLU A 46 -1.30 -9.64 -31.50
C GLU A 46 -1.25 -8.12 -31.32
N ASN A 47 -1.26 -7.65 -30.07
CA ASN A 47 -1.14 -6.23 -29.75
C ASN A 47 0.21 -5.66 -30.20
N LEU A 48 1.31 -6.40 -30.02
CA LEU A 48 2.62 -6.00 -30.52
C LEU A 48 2.66 -5.99 -32.06
N LEU A 49 2.09 -7.01 -32.70
CA LEU A 49 2.13 -7.15 -34.16
C LEU A 49 1.39 -6.02 -34.87
N VAL A 50 0.25 -5.58 -34.34
CA VAL A 50 -0.50 -4.43 -34.88
C VAL A 50 0.30 -3.11 -34.82
N GLU A 51 1.18 -2.97 -33.82
CA GLU A 51 2.01 -1.78 -33.65
C GLU A 51 3.28 -1.82 -34.51
N VAL A 52 3.86 -3.00 -34.70
CA VAL A 52 5.13 -3.19 -35.45
C VAL A 52 4.88 -3.29 -36.95
N VAL A 53 3.81 -3.99 -37.33
CA VAL A 53 3.43 -4.21 -38.72
C VAL A 53 2.16 -3.39 -38.99
N PRO A 54 2.16 -2.44 -39.95
CA PRO A 54 0.94 -1.75 -40.33
C PRO A 54 -0.19 -2.76 -40.55
N SER A 55 -1.37 -2.51 -40.01
CA SER A 55 -2.48 -3.49 -39.98
C SER A 55 -2.78 -4.16 -41.34
N ALA A 56 -2.58 -3.43 -42.45
CA ALA A 56 -2.74 -3.93 -43.81
C ALA A 56 -1.66 -4.95 -44.25
N GLN A 57 -0.44 -4.85 -43.73
CA GLN A 57 0.64 -5.82 -43.98
C GLN A 57 0.54 -7.03 -43.06
N PHE A 58 0.07 -6.86 -41.82
CA PHE A 58 -0.10 -7.97 -40.88
C PHE A 58 -1.19 -8.94 -41.33
N GLN A 59 -2.33 -8.42 -41.79
CA GLN A 59 -3.41 -9.24 -42.35
C GLN A 59 -3.02 -9.95 -43.66
N ALA A 60 -1.94 -9.48 -44.31
CA ALA A 60 -1.43 -10.07 -45.54
C ALA A 60 -0.37 -11.16 -45.30
N LEU A 61 0.09 -11.36 -44.05
CA LEU A 61 1.03 -12.43 -43.71
C LEU A 61 0.35 -13.80 -43.79
N SER A 62 1.04 -14.79 -44.37
CA SER A 62 0.61 -16.18 -44.32
C SER A 62 0.69 -16.72 -42.89
N ASP A 63 0.01 -17.83 -42.62
CA ASP A 63 0.07 -18.44 -41.29
C ASP A 63 1.48 -18.98 -40.98
N GLU A 64 2.25 -19.42 -41.98
CA GLU A 64 3.65 -19.79 -41.81
C GLU A 64 4.56 -18.58 -41.49
N GLU A 65 4.27 -17.40 -42.07
CA GLU A 65 5.01 -16.17 -41.77
C GLU A 65 4.74 -15.67 -40.35
N LYS A 66 3.51 -15.86 -39.84
CA LYS A 66 3.18 -15.56 -38.44
C LYS A 66 3.89 -16.52 -37.48
N GLU A 67 3.94 -17.80 -37.81
CA GLU A 67 4.66 -18.83 -37.04
C GLU A 67 6.17 -18.52 -36.97
N LEU A 68 6.78 -18.11 -38.09
CA LEU A 68 8.18 -17.65 -38.13
C LEU A 68 8.45 -16.39 -37.28
N VAL A 69 7.46 -15.51 -37.13
CA VAL A 69 7.55 -14.31 -36.28
C VAL A 69 7.43 -14.68 -34.79
N GLU A 70 6.61 -15.68 -34.46
CA GLU A 70 6.52 -16.27 -33.13
C GLU A 70 7.82 -16.96 -32.72
N GLU A 71 8.37 -17.80 -33.60
CA GLU A 71 9.66 -18.47 -33.41
C GLU A 71 10.83 -17.48 -33.36
N GLY A 72 10.72 -16.38 -34.12
CA GLY A 72 11.66 -15.28 -34.19
C GLY A 72 11.41 -14.15 -33.17
N THR A 73 10.74 -14.41 -32.06
CA THR A 73 10.24 -13.36 -31.13
C THR A 73 11.31 -12.38 -30.66
N SER A 74 12.54 -12.84 -30.43
CA SER A 74 13.66 -11.94 -30.13
C SER A 74 13.96 -10.96 -31.28
N ALA A 75 13.84 -11.41 -32.53
CA ALA A 75 13.96 -10.54 -33.70
C ALA A 75 12.76 -9.59 -33.82
N LEU A 76 11.54 -10.03 -33.50
CA LEU A 76 10.35 -9.17 -33.47
C LEU A 76 10.51 -8.03 -32.47
N PHE A 77 10.92 -8.31 -31.24
CA PHE A 77 11.15 -7.27 -30.22
C PHE A 77 12.28 -6.31 -30.61
N ARG A 78 13.31 -6.81 -31.31
CA ARG A 78 14.37 -5.96 -31.88
C ARG A 78 13.81 -5.02 -32.95
N VAL A 79 13.04 -5.55 -33.91
CA VAL A 79 12.41 -4.74 -34.97
C VAL A 79 11.45 -3.71 -34.37
N ALA A 80 10.66 -4.10 -33.35
CA ALA A 80 9.77 -3.20 -32.64
C ALA A 80 10.52 -2.04 -31.97
N GLY A 81 11.68 -2.31 -31.38
CA GLY A 81 12.56 -1.30 -30.79
C GLY A 81 13.18 -0.37 -31.83
N GLU A 82 13.66 -0.92 -32.96
CA GLU A 82 14.22 -0.15 -34.08
C GLU A 82 13.17 0.77 -34.73
N ALA A 83 11.95 0.28 -34.89
CA ALA A 83 10.80 1.02 -35.41
C ALA A 83 10.20 2.02 -34.39
N ARG A 84 10.68 2.01 -33.12
CA ARG A 84 10.08 2.77 -32.01
C ARG A 84 8.60 2.47 -31.82
N ALA A 85 8.18 1.25 -32.11
CA ALA A 85 6.82 0.76 -31.90
C ALA A 85 6.64 0.21 -30.47
N ALA A 86 7.70 -0.32 -29.87
CA ALA A 86 7.67 -0.81 -28.49
C ALA A 86 9.05 -0.71 -27.80
N LEU A 87 9.03 -0.73 -26.47
CA LEU A 87 10.20 -1.00 -25.64
C LEU A 87 9.98 -2.32 -24.92
N ALA A 88 10.91 -3.26 -25.06
CA ALA A 88 10.83 -4.58 -24.46
C ALA A 88 12.06 -4.89 -23.59
N LEU A 89 11.83 -5.58 -22.48
CA LEU A 89 12.86 -6.16 -21.63
C LEU A 89 12.68 -7.69 -21.58
N PRO A 90 13.76 -8.46 -21.49
CA PRO A 90 13.66 -9.90 -21.27
C PRO A 90 12.99 -10.18 -19.93
N LEU A 91 12.13 -11.21 -19.90
CA LEU A 91 11.49 -11.68 -18.67
C LEU A 91 12.15 -12.99 -18.24
N TYR A 92 12.76 -12.97 -17.06
CA TYR A 92 13.37 -14.11 -16.41
C TYR A 92 12.46 -14.65 -15.33
N LEU A 93 12.54 -15.95 -15.10
CA LEU A 93 11.80 -16.65 -14.05
C LEU A 93 12.73 -17.62 -13.32
N MET A 94 12.55 -17.72 -12.00
CA MET A 94 13.18 -18.73 -11.13
C MET A 94 12.09 -19.61 -10.49
N ASP A 95 12.28 -20.94 -10.50
CA ASP A 95 11.31 -21.95 -10.03
C ASP A 95 11.95 -22.86 -8.96
N HIS A 96 11.94 -22.42 -7.69
CA HIS A 96 12.55 -23.11 -6.54
C HIS A 96 11.51 -23.58 -5.50
N GLY A 97 10.39 -24.13 -5.95
CA GLY A 97 9.24 -24.40 -5.07
C GLY A 97 8.40 -23.15 -4.74
N GLY A 98 8.77 -22.01 -5.34
CA GLY A 98 8.00 -20.79 -5.51
C GLY A 98 8.45 -20.14 -6.83
N ILE A 99 7.61 -19.26 -7.39
CA ILE A 99 7.89 -18.58 -8.67
C ILE A 99 8.33 -17.15 -8.37
N ALA A 100 9.47 -16.75 -8.94
CA ALA A 100 9.92 -15.37 -8.95
C ALA A 100 10.14 -14.88 -10.38
N LEU A 101 9.79 -13.62 -10.65
CA LEU A 101 9.96 -12.94 -11.93
C LEU A 101 10.94 -11.78 -11.81
N SER A 102 11.69 -11.53 -12.89
CA SER A 102 12.62 -10.40 -12.96
C SER A 102 12.86 -9.97 -14.40
N THR A 103 13.22 -8.70 -14.60
CA THR A 103 13.72 -8.20 -15.90
C THR A 103 15.24 -8.23 -16.02
N GLY A 104 15.91 -8.71 -14.97
CA GLY A 104 17.32 -9.08 -14.96
C GLY A 104 17.48 -10.58 -14.70
N ASP A 105 18.58 -11.14 -15.18
CA ASP A 105 18.88 -12.56 -15.02
C ASP A 105 19.04 -12.95 -13.54
N PHE A 106 18.70 -14.19 -13.23
CA PHE A 106 19.03 -14.79 -11.95
C PHE A 106 20.37 -15.51 -12.12
N VAL A 107 21.26 -15.42 -11.12
CA VAL A 107 22.60 -16.03 -11.19
C VAL A 107 22.53 -17.58 -11.10
N ASP A 108 21.33 -18.15 -10.97
CA ASP A 108 21.12 -19.59 -10.84
C ASP A 108 20.99 -20.29 -12.20
N SER A 109 21.94 -21.16 -12.53
CA SER A 109 21.97 -21.84 -13.83
C SER A 109 21.04 -23.04 -13.97
N TRP A 110 20.42 -23.53 -12.89
CA TRP A 110 19.67 -24.79 -12.90
C TRP A 110 18.17 -24.57 -13.08
N ASP A 111 17.64 -23.66 -12.28
CA ASP A 111 16.19 -23.49 -12.10
C ASP A 111 15.72 -22.08 -12.49
N SER A 112 16.55 -21.34 -13.23
CA SER A 112 16.21 -20.04 -13.77
C SER A 112 16.54 -19.89 -15.26
N GLY A 113 15.87 -18.93 -15.91
CA GLY A 113 16.19 -18.56 -17.28
C GLY A 113 15.20 -17.56 -17.86
N GLN A 114 15.50 -17.08 -19.08
CA GLN A 114 14.58 -16.24 -19.83
C GLN A 114 13.37 -17.08 -20.29
N VAL A 115 12.17 -16.68 -19.87
CA VAL A 115 10.92 -17.36 -20.22
C VAL A 115 10.10 -16.56 -21.24
N GLY A 116 10.41 -15.29 -21.44
CA GLY A 116 9.65 -14.44 -22.35
C GLY A 116 10.16 -13.02 -22.43
N TRP A 117 9.22 -12.10 -22.67
CA TRP A 117 9.46 -10.68 -22.81
C TRP A 117 8.34 -9.90 -22.14
N VAL A 118 8.69 -8.75 -21.58
CA VAL A 118 7.73 -7.76 -21.12
C VAL A 118 7.94 -6.47 -21.90
N PHE A 119 6.87 -5.88 -22.42
CA PHE A 119 6.97 -4.74 -23.31
C PHE A 119 5.87 -3.71 -23.11
N VAL A 120 6.18 -2.47 -23.50
CA VAL A 120 5.21 -1.37 -23.58
C VAL A 120 5.16 -0.93 -25.04
N THR A 121 3.96 -0.88 -25.62
CA THR A 121 3.73 -0.39 -26.99
C THR A 121 3.63 1.13 -27.04
N SER A 122 3.79 1.72 -28.23
CA SER A 122 3.65 3.15 -28.45
C SER A 122 2.25 3.65 -28.05
N LYS A 123 1.23 2.85 -28.33
CA LYS A 123 -0.15 3.08 -27.90
C LYS A 123 -0.29 3.09 -26.37
N ARG A 124 0.18 2.06 -25.66
CA ARG A 124 0.12 2.01 -24.18
C ARG A 124 0.90 3.14 -23.53
N MET A 125 2.01 3.55 -24.15
CA MET A 125 2.79 4.70 -23.69
C MET A 125 1.98 6.00 -23.68
N LYS A 126 1.12 6.21 -24.69
CA LYS A 126 0.24 7.39 -24.79
C LYS A 126 -0.93 7.29 -23.83
N GLU A 127 -1.59 6.13 -23.79
CA GLU A 127 -2.82 5.92 -23.04
C GLU A 127 -2.58 5.87 -21.52
N VAL A 128 -1.52 5.19 -21.08
CA VAL A 128 -1.27 4.93 -19.65
C VAL A 128 -0.17 5.84 -19.10
N LEU A 129 0.95 5.99 -19.83
CA LEU A 129 2.10 6.76 -19.34
C LEU A 129 2.05 8.25 -19.74
N VAL A 130 1.06 8.65 -20.55
CA VAL A 130 0.88 10.03 -21.06
C VAL A 130 2.17 10.56 -21.71
N LYS A 131 2.83 9.70 -22.50
CA LYS A 131 4.03 10.04 -23.27
C LYS A 131 3.78 9.79 -24.75
N GLU A 132 4.12 10.78 -25.57
CA GLU A 132 3.82 10.76 -27.01
C GLU A 132 4.76 9.85 -27.82
N GLU A 133 6.01 9.69 -27.39
CA GLU A 133 7.05 9.04 -28.18
C GLU A 133 8.12 8.36 -27.31
N PHE A 134 8.80 7.36 -27.87
CA PHE A 134 9.98 6.72 -27.27
C PHE A 134 11.25 7.59 -27.42
N ASN A 135 11.16 8.85 -27.01
CA ASN A 135 12.32 9.70 -26.77
C ASN A 135 13.03 9.28 -25.46
N LYS A 136 14.08 10.00 -25.04
CA LYS A 136 14.84 9.65 -23.83
C LYS A 136 13.96 9.53 -22.58
N GLU A 137 12.97 10.42 -22.42
CA GLU A 137 12.05 10.40 -21.29
C GLU A 137 11.02 9.28 -21.42
N GLY A 138 10.43 9.10 -22.61
CA GLY A 138 9.45 8.04 -22.87
C GLY A 138 10.04 6.65 -22.65
N ARG A 139 11.28 6.41 -23.11
CA ARG A 139 11.98 5.14 -22.87
C ARG A 139 12.30 4.92 -21.39
N LYS A 140 12.66 5.98 -20.66
CA LYS A 140 12.88 5.89 -19.21
C LYS A 140 11.57 5.55 -18.50
N ALA A 141 10.47 6.24 -18.82
CA ALA A 141 9.16 5.99 -18.24
C ALA A 141 8.67 4.56 -18.54
N ALA A 142 8.80 4.09 -19.78
CA ALA A 142 8.43 2.73 -20.16
C ALA A 142 9.28 1.68 -19.45
N SER A 143 10.60 1.85 -19.39
CA SER A 143 11.46 0.90 -18.67
C SER A 143 11.18 0.88 -17.16
N GLU A 144 10.84 2.03 -16.57
CA GLU A 144 10.49 2.13 -15.15
C GLU A 144 9.15 1.45 -14.89
N ALA A 145 8.13 1.73 -15.71
CA ALA A 145 6.82 1.09 -15.62
C ALA A 145 6.92 -0.43 -15.72
N ILE A 146 7.70 -0.94 -16.69
CA ILE A 146 7.97 -2.38 -16.81
C ILE A 146 8.59 -2.94 -15.53
N ARG A 147 9.62 -2.29 -14.99
CA ARG A 147 10.31 -2.77 -13.78
C ARG A 147 9.38 -2.76 -12.57
N GLN A 148 8.58 -1.72 -12.40
CA GLN A 148 7.63 -1.58 -11.31
C GLN A 148 6.51 -2.63 -11.41
N GLU A 149 5.88 -2.78 -12.58
CA GLU A 149 4.79 -3.75 -12.77
C GLU A 149 5.27 -5.20 -12.58
N ILE A 150 6.48 -5.52 -13.06
CA ILE A 150 7.07 -6.85 -12.80
C ILE A 150 7.44 -7.03 -11.33
N ALA A 151 7.91 -5.99 -10.63
CA ALA A 151 8.17 -6.08 -9.19
C ALA A 151 6.87 -6.31 -8.41
N THR A 152 5.80 -5.59 -8.72
CA THR A 152 4.45 -5.77 -8.15
C THR A 152 3.94 -7.19 -8.40
N PHE A 153 4.03 -7.67 -9.65
CA PHE A 153 3.57 -9.02 -9.97
C PHE A 153 4.43 -10.11 -9.34
N ASN A 154 5.75 -9.89 -9.22
CA ASN A 154 6.63 -10.79 -8.49
C ASN A 154 6.28 -10.85 -7.00
N ALA A 155 6.01 -9.71 -6.35
CA ALA A 155 5.57 -9.67 -4.96
C ALA A 155 4.28 -10.47 -4.76
N TYR A 156 3.30 -10.32 -5.67
CA TYR A 156 2.09 -11.14 -5.70
C TYR A 156 2.40 -12.64 -5.78
N LEU A 157 3.22 -13.07 -6.74
CA LEU A 157 3.55 -14.49 -6.94
C LEU A 157 4.30 -15.11 -5.75
N CYS A 158 5.13 -14.31 -5.07
CA CYS A 158 5.86 -14.71 -3.87
C CYS A 158 5.01 -14.67 -2.60
N GLY A 159 3.77 -14.15 -2.64
CA GLY A 159 2.95 -13.91 -1.46
C GLY A 159 3.47 -12.78 -0.56
N ASP A 160 4.32 -11.90 -1.11
CA ASP A 160 4.90 -10.74 -0.42
C ASP A 160 3.96 -9.53 -0.54
N VAL A 161 2.71 -9.73 -0.12
CA VAL A 161 1.66 -8.71 -0.13
C VAL A 161 1.22 -8.46 1.31
N TRP A 162 1.02 -7.20 1.65
CA TRP A 162 0.86 -6.74 3.02
C TRP A 162 -0.35 -5.85 3.18
N GLY A 163 -0.87 -5.81 4.40
CA GLY A 163 -1.81 -4.82 4.88
C GLY A 163 -1.46 -4.39 6.30
N TRP A 164 -2.16 -3.38 6.79
CA TRP A 164 -2.06 -2.95 8.17
C TRP A 164 -3.43 -2.83 8.81
N VAL A 165 -3.47 -3.09 10.12
CA VAL A 165 -4.68 -3.00 10.94
C VAL A 165 -4.42 -2.11 12.15
N LEU A 166 -5.19 -1.04 12.27
CA LEU A 166 -5.20 -0.14 13.41
C LEU A 166 -6.19 -0.64 14.45
N LYS A 167 -5.72 -0.89 15.66
CA LYS A 167 -6.50 -1.37 16.81
C LYS A 167 -6.60 -0.28 17.86
N SER A 168 -7.76 -0.16 18.51
CA SER A 168 -7.92 0.74 19.66
C SER A 168 -8.09 -0.04 20.96
N HIS A 169 -7.57 0.55 22.01
CA HIS A 169 -7.63 0.05 23.38
C HIS A 169 -8.22 1.13 24.25
N ILE A 170 -9.02 0.74 25.23
CA ILE A 170 -9.54 1.65 26.26
C ILE A 170 -9.02 1.22 27.61
N TYR A 171 -8.81 2.19 28.50
CA TYR A 171 -8.43 1.88 29.87
C TYR A 171 -9.68 1.48 30.67
N SER A 172 -9.65 0.28 31.25
CA SER A 172 -10.68 -0.20 32.16
C SER A 172 -10.31 0.16 33.60
N MET A 173 -11.18 0.91 34.27
CA MET A 173 -10.99 1.26 35.69
C MET A 173 -11.16 0.06 36.62
N GLU A 174 -11.93 -0.95 36.19
CA GLU A 174 -12.20 -2.16 36.98
C GLU A 174 -10.98 -3.09 37.00
N SER A 175 -10.38 -3.32 35.83
CA SER A 175 -9.19 -4.17 35.70
C SER A 175 -7.87 -3.41 35.84
N GLN A 176 -7.90 -2.08 35.83
CA GLN A 176 -6.71 -1.20 35.83
C GLN A 176 -5.75 -1.48 34.67
N GLU A 177 -6.29 -1.90 33.53
CA GLU A 177 -5.53 -2.33 32.36
C GLU A 177 -6.11 -1.72 31.08
N TRP A 178 -5.25 -1.60 30.05
CA TRP A 178 -5.70 -1.30 28.69
C TRP A 178 -6.27 -2.59 28.09
N ILE A 179 -7.55 -2.54 27.73
CA ILE A 179 -8.25 -3.64 27.08
C ILE A 179 -8.50 -3.30 25.63
N LEU A 180 -8.38 -4.30 24.76
CA LEU A 180 -8.75 -4.17 23.35
C LEU A 180 -10.22 -3.76 23.28
N TYR A 181 -10.47 -2.62 22.63
CA TYR A 181 -11.80 -2.06 22.45
C TYR A 181 -12.34 -2.41 21.07
N ASP A 182 -11.50 -2.18 20.06
CA ASP A 182 -11.79 -2.46 18.66
C ASP A 182 -10.53 -3.04 18.02
N ASP A 183 -10.69 -4.24 17.46
CA ASP A 183 -9.62 -4.98 16.79
C ASP A 183 -9.43 -4.58 15.32
N CYS A 184 -10.26 -3.68 14.80
CA CYS A 184 -10.13 -3.10 13.47
C CYS A 184 -10.84 -1.73 13.37
N GLU A 185 -10.25 -0.67 13.94
CA GLU A 185 -10.75 0.70 13.72
C GLU A 185 -10.59 1.12 12.26
N GLU A 186 -9.47 0.72 11.65
CA GLU A 186 -9.11 1.05 10.30
C GLU A 186 -8.15 -0.03 9.76
N SER A 187 -8.28 -0.39 8.50
CA SER A 187 -7.35 -1.30 7.85
C SER A 187 -7.23 -0.98 6.36
N VAL A 188 -6.03 -1.11 5.83
CA VAL A 188 -5.77 -1.00 4.39
C VAL A 188 -4.88 -2.18 3.98
N TRP A 189 -5.16 -2.74 2.80
CA TRP A 189 -4.58 -3.98 2.29
C TRP A 189 -4.07 -3.78 0.85
N GLY A 190 -3.40 -4.78 0.28
CA GLY A 190 -2.93 -4.75 -1.11
C GLY A 190 -1.62 -3.99 -1.34
N TYR A 191 -0.74 -3.88 -0.33
CA TYR A 191 0.59 -3.30 -0.49
C TYR A 191 1.59 -4.36 -0.97
N TYR A 192 2.17 -4.15 -2.14
CA TYR A 192 3.22 -5.00 -2.71
C TYR A 192 4.63 -4.63 -2.25
N ASP A 193 4.73 -3.64 -1.36
CA ASP A 193 5.95 -3.22 -0.67
C ASP A 193 5.64 -3.05 0.82
N LYS A 194 6.28 -3.87 1.64
CA LYS A 194 6.11 -3.85 3.09
C LYS A 194 6.50 -2.49 3.69
N GLU A 195 7.56 -1.86 3.19
CA GLU A 195 7.99 -0.55 3.71
C GLU A 195 6.95 0.54 3.43
N GLN A 196 6.23 0.43 2.31
CA GLN A 196 5.12 1.34 2.01
C GLN A 196 3.96 1.13 3.00
N ALA A 197 3.58 -0.13 3.25
CA ALA A 197 2.55 -0.47 4.23
C ALA A 197 2.89 0.09 5.61
N GLU A 198 4.15 -0.06 6.04
CA GLU A 198 4.65 0.47 7.33
C GLU A 198 4.58 2.00 7.42
N LYS A 199 4.94 2.72 6.35
CA LYS A 199 4.88 4.19 6.32
C LYS A 199 3.44 4.70 6.42
N GLU A 200 2.52 4.14 5.62
CA GLU A 200 1.12 4.53 5.64
C GLU A 200 0.43 4.16 6.97
N ALA A 201 0.79 3.01 7.54
CA ALA A 201 0.38 2.60 8.88
C ALA A 201 0.78 3.63 9.95
N GLU A 202 2.05 4.06 9.96
CA GLU A 202 2.50 5.09 10.90
C GLU A 202 1.74 6.41 10.77
N GLU A 203 1.44 6.83 9.54
CA GLU A 203 0.68 8.05 9.28
C GLU A 203 -0.76 7.93 9.78
N ALA A 204 -1.42 6.80 9.54
CA ALA A 204 -2.75 6.50 10.06
C ALA A 204 -2.78 6.53 11.59
N MET A 205 -1.78 5.93 12.24
CA MET A 205 -1.65 5.94 13.70
C MET A 205 -1.44 7.37 14.23
N LYS A 206 -0.57 8.17 13.62
CA LYS A 206 -0.35 9.59 13.98
C LYS A 206 -1.65 10.40 13.85
N SER A 207 -2.40 10.18 12.77
CA SER A 207 -3.69 10.81 12.53
C SER A 207 -4.73 10.43 13.59
N ALA A 208 -4.86 9.14 13.92
CA ALA A 208 -5.75 8.65 14.97
C ALA A 208 -5.43 9.24 16.35
N MET A 209 -4.15 9.25 16.75
CA MET A 209 -3.73 9.87 18.01
C MET A 209 -4.00 11.37 18.06
N SER A 210 -3.90 12.07 16.93
CA SER A 210 -4.22 13.50 16.82
C SER A 210 -5.72 13.76 16.97
N ARG A 211 -6.57 12.94 16.33
CA ARG A 211 -8.04 13.00 16.47
C ARG A 211 -8.46 12.80 17.93
N GLU A 212 -7.93 11.75 18.57
CA GLU A 212 -8.23 11.44 19.97
C GLU A 212 -7.78 12.57 20.92
N LYS A 213 -6.64 13.21 20.62
CA LYS A 213 -6.17 14.38 21.37
C LYS A 213 -7.17 15.53 21.29
N GLN A 214 -7.63 15.84 20.09
CA GLN A 214 -8.55 16.95 19.85
C GLN A 214 -9.90 16.70 20.53
N GLU A 215 -10.42 15.48 20.43
CA GLU A 215 -11.64 15.07 21.14
C GLU A 215 -11.50 15.18 22.66
N SER A 216 -10.36 14.74 23.20
CA SER A 216 -10.09 14.82 24.65
C SER A 216 -10.05 16.27 25.13
N VAL A 217 -9.38 17.16 24.37
CA VAL A 217 -9.34 18.60 24.67
C VAL A 217 -10.74 19.21 24.59
N PHE A 218 -11.56 18.81 23.62
CA PHE A 218 -12.93 19.30 23.49
C PHE A 218 -13.81 18.88 24.68
N LYS A 219 -13.80 17.59 25.03
CA LYS A 219 -14.55 17.04 26.18
C LYS A 219 -14.13 17.69 27.51
N LEU A 220 -12.84 18.01 27.67
CA LEU A 220 -12.34 18.74 28.83
C LEU A 220 -12.92 20.15 28.93
N LYS A 221 -12.98 20.89 27.82
CA LYS A 221 -13.58 22.23 27.80
C LYS A 221 -15.07 22.21 28.12
N GLU A 222 -15.83 21.26 27.56
CA GLU A 222 -17.25 21.11 27.89
C GLU A 222 -17.45 20.82 29.40
N ALA A 223 -16.64 19.93 29.97
CA ALA A 223 -16.70 19.63 31.40
C ALA A 223 -16.34 20.84 32.28
N GLU A 224 -15.36 21.64 31.88
CA GLU A 224 -15.01 22.90 32.56
C GLU A 224 -16.18 23.90 32.54
N GLU A 225 -16.84 24.08 31.39
CA GLU A 225 -17.98 24.99 31.23
C GLU A 225 -19.21 24.53 32.05
N GLU A 226 -19.54 23.24 32.03
CA GLU A 226 -20.61 22.66 32.84
C GLU A 226 -20.36 22.89 34.34
N TYR A 227 -19.11 22.71 34.78
CA TYR A 227 -18.71 22.94 36.16
C TYR A 227 -18.82 24.41 36.55
N GLU A 228 -18.34 25.34 35.72
CA GLU A 228 -18.50 26.78 35.95
C GLU A 228 -19.97 27.19 36.07
N MET A 229 -20.85 26.59 35.27
CA MET A 229 -22.29 26.83 35.35
C MET A 229 -22.88 26.33 36.68
N ALA A 230 -22.45 25.15 37.16
CA ALA A 230 -22.85 24.61 38.45
C ALA A 230 -22.41 25.51 39.62
N LEU A 231 -21.16 26.02 39.59
CA LEU A 231 -20.65 26.98 40.58
C LEU A 231 -21.52 28.24 40.66
N LYS A 232 -21.86 28.82 39.50
CA LYS A 232 -22.72 30.00 39.40
C LYS A 232 -24.10 29.74 40.00
N LYS A 233 -24.71 28.58 39.71
CA LYS A 233 -26.01 28.18 40.29
C LYS A 233 -25.95 28.01 41.81
N ALA A 234 -24.82 27.55 42.35
CA ALA A 234 -24.61 27.38 43.79
C ALA A 234 -24.28 28.69 44.53
N GLY A 235 -24.13 29.82 43.82
CA GLY A 235 -23.82 31.12 44.43
C GLY A 235 -22.39 31.24 44.97
N ILE A 236 -21.48 30.39 44.51
CA ILE A 236 -20.07 30.39 44.92
C ILE A 236 -19.29 31.38 44.02
N PRO A 237 -18.75 32.50 44.54
CA PRO A 237 -18.07 33.49 43.73
C PRO A 237 -16.62 33.07 43.43
N GLY A 238 -16.22 33.03 42.14
CA GLY A 238 -14.80 32.93 41.76
C GLY A 238 -14.53 32.33 40.39
N LYS A 239 -13.36 32.65 39.82
CA LYS A 239 -12.71 31.87 38.75
C LYS A 239 -12.17 30.59 39.35
N VAL A 240 -12.22 29.50 38.58
CA VAL A 240 -11.73 28.17 38.97
C VAL A 240 -10.26 28.25 39.42
N THR A 241 -10.01 27.94 40.69
CA THR A 241 -8.66 27.68 41.23
C THR A 241 -8.57 26.22 41.67
N LYS A 242 -7.37 25.65 41.68
CA LYS A 242 -7.13 24.27 42.16
C LYS A 242 -7.76 24.03 43.54
N GLU A 243 -7.65 25.02 44.43
CA GLU A 243 -8.20 25.02 45.79
C GLU A 243 -9.74 25.07 45.85
N THR A 244 -10.38 25.76 44.88
CA THR A 244 -11.85 25.80 44.76
C THR A 244 -12.41 24.45 44.35
N VAL A 245 -11.68 23.70 43.51
CA VAL A 245 -12.06 22.33 43.11
C VAL A 245 -11.92 21.36 44.29
N GLU A 246 -10.81 21.45 45.04
CA GLU A 246 -10.56 20.63 46.23
C GLU A 246 -11.61 20.87 47.34
N SER A 247 -12.15 22.10 47.46
CA SER A 247 -13.16 22.47 48.45
C SER A 247 -14.57 21.98 48.12
N LEU A 248 -14.86 21.67 46.85
CA LEU A 248 -16.16 21.20 46.35
C LEU A 248 -16.26 19.67 46.24
N CYS A 249 -15.16 18.95 46.51
CA CYS A 249 -15.04 17.49 46.47
C CYS A 249 -16.12 16.72 47.26
N TRP A 250 -16.89 17.38 48.13
CA TRP A 250 -17.99 16.77 48.88
C TRP A 250 -19.27 16.49 48.04
N PHE A 251 -19.47 17.16 46.91
CA PHE A 251 -20.59 16.90 45.97
C PHE A 251 -20.17 16.10 44.71
N HIS A 252 -18.89 15.72 44.61
CA HIS A 252 -18.13 15.66 43.35
C HIS A 252 -17.74 14.23 42.91
N SER A 253 -18.57 13.21 43.08
CA SER A 253 -18.20 11.83 42.69
C SER A 253 -18.15 11.61 41.18
N THR A 254 -19.00 12.30 40.40
CA THR A 254 -19.09 12.12 38.94
C THR A 254 -18.01 12.89 38.18
N ALA A 255 -17.69 14.10 38.64
CA ALA A 255 -16.70 14.97 38.00
C ALA A 255 -15.26 14.66 38.44
N GLU A 256 -15.01 14.22 39.68
CA GLU A 256 -13.70 13.63 40.03
C GLU A 256 -13.41 12.39 39.21
N ARG A 257 -14.42 11.55 38.95
CA ARG A 257 -14.25 10.36 38.13
C ARG A 257 -13.88 10.73 36.70
N ALA A 258 -14.61 11.65 36.08
CA ALA A 258 -14.29 12.16 34.75
C ALA A 258 -12.91 12.85 34.71
N ARG A 259 -12.54 13.62 35.73
CA ARG A 259 -11.24 14.31 35.82
C ARG A 259 -10.07 13.35 36.07
N LYS A 260 -10.19 12.40 37.00
CA LYS A 260 -9.18 11.35 37.24
C LYS A 260 -9.04 10.45 36.02
N GLU A 261 -10.15 10.09 35.37
CA GLU A 261 -10.11 9.38 34.09
C GLU A 261 -9.33 10.22 33.06
N CYS A 262 -9.65 11.50 32.86
CA CYS A 262 -8.92 12.37 31.93
C CYS A 262 -7.43 12.61 32.31
N GLU A 263 -7.07 12.79 33.59
CA GLU A 263 -5.69 13.01 34.04
C GLU A 263 -4.84 11.73 33.93
N VAL A 264 -5.39 10.57 34.28
CA VAL A 264 -4.72 9.27 34.09
C VAL A 264 -4.50 9.02 32.61
N LEU A 265 -5.53 9.23 31.80
CA LEU A 265 -5.51 8.96 30.36
C LEU A 265 -4.61 9.95 29.59
N PHE A 266 -4.57 11.23 29.98
CA PHE A 266 -3.64 12.22 29.41
C PHE A 266 -2.18 11.88 29.71
N ASN A 267 -1.87 11.48 30.95
CA ASN A 267 -0.51 11.07 31.34
C ASN A 267 -0.09 9.75 30.69
N MET A 268 -1.02 8.81 30.46
CA MET A 268 -0.73 7.55 29.75
C MET A 268 -0.56 7.74 28.23
N ALA A 269 -1.33 8.65 27.61
CA ALA A 269 -1.28 8.89 26.16
C ALA A 269 -0.11 9.80 25.73
N TYR A 270 0.35 10.72 26.60
CA TYR A 270 1.33 11.74 26.23
C TYR A 270 2.50 11.91 27.23
N GLY A 271 2.56 11.14 28.32
CA GLY A 271 3.54 11.28 29.39
C GLY A 271 4.78 10.39 29.31
N GLY A 272 4.98 9.66 28.19
CA GLY A 272 6.17 8.84 27.98
C GLY A 272 7.43 9.68 27.82
N LYS A 273 8.16 9.91 28.92
CA LYS A 273 9.59 10.20 28.84
C LYS A 273 10.30 8.96 28.32
N ASN A 274 11.14 9.16 27.32
CA ASN A 274 12.20 8.25 26.87
C ASN A 274 12.99 7.74 28.09
N ASP A 275 12.84 6.46 28.41
CA ASP A 275 13.87 5.67 29.10
C ASP A 275 14.42 4.62 28.11
N HIS A 276 15.10 5.12 27.08
CA HIS A 276 16.15 4.38 26.39
C HIS A 276 17.40 5.25 26.36
N THR A 277 18.11 5.24 27.48
CA THR A 277 19.57 5.43 27.54
C THR A 277 20.09 4.62 28.72
N GLU A 278 20.83 3.56 28.37
CA GLU A 278 21.96 2.96 29.09
C GLU A 278 21.74 2.37 30.49
N ALA A 279 21.67 1.03 30.55
CA ALA A 279 22.72 0.18 31.14
C ALA A 279 22.64 -1.25 30.55
#